data_AF-A0A539CYL6-F1
#
_entry.id   AF-A0A539CYL6-F1
#
_cell.length_a   1.000
_cell.length_b   1.000
_cell.length_c   1.000
_cell.angle_alpha   90.00
_cell.angle_beta   90.00
_cell.angle_gamma   90.00
#
_symmetry.space_group_name_H-M   'P 1'
#
loop_
_entity.id
_entity.type
_entity.pdbx_description
1 polymer ?
#
loop_
_entity_poly.entity_id
_entity_poly.type
_entity_poly.pdbx_seq_one_letter_code
_entity_poly.pdbx_strand_id
1 'polypeptide(L)'
;MPHVLIAGIVASKPKSDPFPTTGRPHAEVGILVDGADGTVYRIIGYGSQVVEEIEVLEPGDAVSIQGNLQLEMGPPAMAAAC
;
A
#
# COMPACT_ATOMS: atom_id res chain seq x y z
N MET A 1 16.52 -1.41 9.34
CA MET A 1 15.72 -0.99 8.18
C MET A 1 15.10 0.36 8.51
N PRO A 2 14.95 1.28 7.55
CA PRO A 2 14.30 2.56 7.82
C PRO A 2 12.81 2.33 8.11
N HIS A 3 12.38 2.78 9.29
CA HIS A 3 10.97 2.83 9.65
C HIS A 3 10.36 4.12 9.13
N VAL A 4 9.18 4.01 8.53
CA VAL A 4 8.43 5.15 8.00
C VAL A 4 7.07 5.20 8.66
N LEU A 5 6.67 6.42 9.01
CA LEU A 5 5.31 6.75 9.41
C LEU A 5 4.64 7.49 8.26
N ILE A 6 3.49 7.00 7.81
CA ILE A 6 2.68 7.62 6.77
C ILE A 6 1.32 7.96 7.38
N ALA A 7 0.90 9.22 7.27
CA ALA A 7 -0.45 9.64 7.62
C ALA A 7 -1.14 10.16 6.36
N GLY A 8 -2.38 9.76 6.13
CA GLY A 8 -3.08 10.11 4.91
C GLY A 8 -4.51 9.57 4.86
N ILE A 9 -5.09 9.66 3.66
CA ILE A 9 -6.44 9.21 3.37
C ILE A 9 -6.40 7.95 2.52
N VAL A 10 -7.23 6.97 2.82
CA VAL A 10 -7.39 5.77 1.99
C VAL A 10 -7.95 6.19 0.62
N ALA A 11 -7.18 5.90 -0.44
CA ALA A 11 -7.48 6.32 -1.81
C ALA A 11 -8.27 5.25 -2.59
N SER A 12 -8.11 3.98 -2.24
CA SER A 12 -8.73 2.84 -2.95
C SER A 12 -9.20 1.77 -1.99
N LYS A 13 -10.22 1.01 -2.40
CA LYS A 13 -10.70 -0.12 -1.61
C LYS A 13 -9.57 -1.15 -1.43
N PRO A 14 -9.32 -1.63 -0.21
CA PRO A 14 -8.33 -2.66 0.05
C PRO A 14 -8.60 -3.93 -0.75
N LYS A 15 -7.53 -4.61 -1.15
CA LYS A 15 -7.60 -5.92 -1.77
C LYS A 15 -6.82 -6.91 -0.94
N SER A 16 -7.43 -8.03 -0.61
CA SER A 16 -6.78 -9.15 0.01
C SER A 16 -6.74 -10.32 -0.97
N ASP A 17 -5.55 -10.83 -1.20
CA ASP A 17 -5.33 -12.02 -2.00
C ASP A 17 -4.31 -12.91 -1.25
N PRO A 18 -4.32 -14.24 -1.42
CA PRO A 18 -3.21 -15.05 -0.96
C PRO A 18 -1.99 -14.81 -1.86
N PHE A 19 -0.80 -14.58 -1.27
CA PHE A 19 0.40 -14.31 -2.07
C PHE A 19 0.74 -15.57 -2.91
N PRO A 20 0.82 -15.46 -4.25
CA PRO A 20 0.76 -16.62 -5.15
C PRO A 20 1.91 -17.62 -5.01
N THR A 21 3.04 -17.20 -4.44
CA THR A 21 4.24 -18.04 -4.29
C THR A 21 4.41 -18.67 -2.92
N THR A 22 3.76 -18.13 -1.88
CA THR A 22 3.98 -18.57 -0.48
C THR A 22 2.70 -18.90 0.27
N GLY A 23 1.52 -18.62 -0.30
CA GLY A 23 0.23 -18.81 0.36
C GLY A 23 0.03 -17.93 1.59
N ARG A 24 0.92 -16.97 1.84
CA ARG A 24 0.82 -16.06 2.99
C ARG A 24 -0.30 -15.05 2.74
N PRO A 25 -1.17 -14.80 3.73
CA PRO A 25 -2.20 -13.78 3.61
C PRO A 25 -1.52 -12.41 3.49
N HIS A 26 -1.92 -11.66 2.46
CA HIS A 26 -1.51 -10.28 2.26
C HIS A 26 -2.70 -9.42 1.87
N ALA A 27 -2.60 -8.14 2.20
CA ALA A 27 -3.56 -7.13 1.79
C ALA A 27 -2.83 -5.89 1.30
N GLU A 28 -3.36 -5.24 0.28
CA GLU A 28 -2.85 -4.00 -0.27
C GLU A 28 -3.89 -2.88 -0.21
N VAL A 29 -3.43 -1.67 0.09
CA VAL A 29 -4.24 -0.46 0.08
C VAL A 29 -3.41 0.75 -0.39
N GLY A 30 -4.03 1.65 -1.15
CA GLY A 30 -3.42 2.91 -1.56
C GLY A 30 -3.73 4.02 -0.56
N ILE A 31 -2.71 4.73 -0.07
CA ILE A 31 -2.87 5.88 0.83
C ILE A 31 -2.40 7.15 0.14
N LEU A 32 -3.29 8.12 0.05
CA LEU A 32 -3.01 9.49 -0.41
C LEU A 32 -2.46 10.29 0.77
N VAL A 33 -1.23 10.79 0.65
CA VAL A 33 -0.61 11.63 1.68
C VAL A 33 -0.83 13.09 1.36
N ASP A 34 -1.43 13.81 2.29
CA ASP A 34 -1.70 15.24 2.12
C ASP A 34 -0.39 16.03 2.23
N GLY A 35 -0.14 16.93 1.27
CA GLY A 35 1.09 17.72 1.17
C GLY A 35 2.20 17.17 0.25
N ALA A 36 2.05 15.97 -0.32
CA ALA A 36 3.01 15.39 -1.26
C ALA A 36 2.41 15.24 -2.67
N ASP A 37 2.22 16.33 -3.43
CA ASP A 37 1.84 16.34 -4.86
C ASP A 37 0.67 15.40 -5.30
N GLY A 38 -0.18 14.96 -4.37
CA GLY A 38 -1.20 13.93 -4.65
C GLY A 38 -0.64 12.50 -4.81
N THR A 39 0.52 12.22 -4.23
CA THR A 39 1.21 10.93 -4.32
C THR A 39 0.45 9.86 -3.54
N VAL A 40 0.20 8.72 -4.18
CA VAL A 40 -0.42 7.55 -3.58
C VAL A 40 0.66 6.52 -3.26
N TYR A 41 0.79 6.16 -1.99
CA TYR A 41 1.67 5.09 -1.53
C TYR A 41 0.91 3.77 -1.49
N ARG A 42 1.49 2.72 -2.08
CA ARG A 42 0.99 1.35 -1.91
C ARG A 42 1.49 0.79 -0.59
N ILE A 43 0.57 0.44 0.30
CA ILE A 43 0.84 -0.22 1.56
C ILE A 43 0.52 -1.70 1.42
N ILE A 44 1.44 -2.55 1.87
CA ILE A 44 1.27 -4.01 1.84
C ILE A 44 1.39 -4.54 3.27
N GLY A 45 0.32 -5.15 3.77
CA GLY A 45 0.27 -5.84 5.05
C GLY A 45 0.46 -7.33 4.88
N TYR A 46 1.15 -7.97 5.84
CA TYR A 46 1.36 -9.41 5.88
C TYR A 46 0.89 -9.99 7.20
N GLY A 47 0.32 -11.19 7.16
CA GLY A 47 -0.19 -11.89 8.35
C GLY A 47 -1.68 -11.63 8.59
N SER A 48 -2.38 -12.60 9.19
CA SER A 48 -3.84 -12.60 9.29
C SER A 48 -4.40 -11.37 9.99
N GLN A 49 -3.81 -10.96 11.11
CA GLN A 49 -4.29 -9.79 11.86
C GLN A 49 -4.18 -8.48 11.05
N VAL A 50 -3.04 -8.24 10.41
CA VAL A 50 -2.84 -7.01 9.62
C VAL A 50 -3.75 -7.00 8.39
N VAL A 51 -4.00 -8.18 7.80
CA VAL A 51 -4.92 -8.32 6.67
C VAL A 51 -6.35 -7.96 7.09
N GLU A 52 -6.82 -8.48 8.23
CA GLU A 52 -8.15 -8.15 8.78
C GLU A 52 -8.29 -6.64 9.09
N GLU A 53 -7.24 -6.01 9.63
CA GLU A 53 -7.22 -4.57 9.90
C GLU A 53 -7.23 -3.72 8.62
N ILE A 54 -6.57 -4.18 7.55
CA ILE A 54 -6.56 -3.48 6.27
C ILE A 54 -7.89 -3.68 5.52
N GLU A 55 -8.50 -4.86 5.58
CA GLU A 55 -9.73 -5.20 4.86
C GLU A 55 -10.94 -4.34 5.26
N VAL A 56 -10.97 -3.85 6.50
CA VAL A 56 -12.07 -3.02 7.01
C VAL A 56 -11.98 -1.55 6.60
N LEU A 57 -10.87 -1.12 5.98
CA LEU A 57 -10.68 0.26 5.55
C LEU A 57 -11.53 0.61 4.33
N GLU A 58 -12.08 1.83 4.32
CA GLU A 58 -12.85 2.36 3.20
C GLU A 58 -12.19 3.59 2.57
N PRO A 59 -12.36 3.82 1.25
CA PRO A 59 -11.91 5.06 0.62
C PRO A 59 -12.48 6.29 1.34
N GLY A 60 -11.60 7.21 1.72
CA GLY A 60 -11.94 8.40 2.52
C GLY A 60 -11.56 8.31 3.99
N ASP A 61 -11.24 7.12 4.51
CA ASP A 61 -10.80 6.97 5.90
C ASP A 61 -9.43 7.62 6.13
N ALA A 62 -9.31 8.32 7.25
CA ALA A 62 -8.04 8.87 7.71
C ALA A 62 -7.26 7.82 8.52
N VAL A 63 -6.02 7.55 8.12
CA VAL A 63 -5.19 6.50 8.72
C VAL A 63 -3.76 6.98 8.97
N SER A 64 -3.12 6.36 9.97
CA SER A 64 -1.68 6.47 10.20
C SER A 64 -1.06 5.08 10.24
N ILE A 65 -0.04 4.85 9.42
CA ILE A 65 0.57 3.54 9.21
C ILE A 65 2.06 3.64 9.51
N GLN A 66 2.55 2.72 10.33
CA GLN A 66 3.97 2.54 10.61
C GLN A 66 4.46 1.27 9.91
N GLY A 67 5.54 1.38 9.15
CA GLY A 67 6.07 0.24 8.41
C GLY A 67 7.53 0.42 7.99
N ASN A 68 7.96 -0.43 7.06
CA ASN A 68 9.27 -0.32 6.41
C ASN A 68 9.07 0.13 4.96
N LEU A 69 9.93 1.02 4.48
CA LEU A 69 9.91 1.43 3.08
C LEU A 69 10.59 0.37 2.21
N GLN A 70 9.88 -0.09 1.18
CA GLN A 70 10.44 -0.93 0.13
C GLN A 70 10.36 -0.19 -1.19
N LEU A 71 11.50 -0.07 -1.87
CA LEU A 71 11.60 0.55 -3.18
C LEU A 71 11.55 -0.56 -4.24
N GLU A 72 10.45 -0.64 -4.98
CA GLU A 72 10.36 -1.46 -6.18
C GLU A 72 10.68 -0.58 -7.37
N MET A 73 11.88 -0.74 -7.93
CA MET A 73 12.21 -0.13 -9.22
C MET A 73 11.57 -0.99 -10.31
N GLY A 74 10.45 -0.55 -10.87
CA GLY A 74 9.94 -1.11 -12.12
C GLY A 74 10.97 -0.94 -13.24
N PRO A 75 10.91 -1.74 -14.33
CA PRO A 75 11.66 -1.42 -15.52
C PRO A 75 11.30 0.00 -15.97
N PRO A 76 12.25 0.79 -16.51
CA PRO A 76 11.97 2.13 -16.98
C PRO A 76 10.75 2.06 -17.89
N ALA A 77 9.76 2.94 -17.67
CA ALA A 77 8.60 3.05 -18.54
C ALA A 77 9.13 3.18 -19.97
N MET A 78 9.03 2.10 -20.75
CA MET A 78 9.44 2.13 -22.14
C MET A 78 8.62 3.25 -22.77
N ALA A 79 9.29 4.32 -23.16
CA ALA A 79 8.74 5.29 -24.07
C ALA A 79 8.16 4.49 -25.24
N ALA A 80 6.83 4.50 -25.36
CA ALA A 80 6.17 4.01 -26.54
C ALA A 80 6.70 4.86 -27.70
N ALA A 81 7.67 4.30 -28.44
CA ALA A 81 8.13 4.88 -29.68
C ALA A 81 7.00 4.70 -30.69
N CYS A 82 6.46 5.84 -31.13
CA CYS A 82 5.57 5.95 -32.27
C CYS A 82 6.21 5.41 -33.56
#